data_AF-A0A3B0YU66-F1
#
_entry.id   AF-A0A3B0YU66-F1
#
_cell.length_a   1.000
_cell.length_b   1.000
_cell.length_c   1.000
_cell.angle_alpha   90.00
_cell.angle_beta   90.00
_cell.angle_gamma   90.00
#
_symmetry.space_group_name_H-M   'P 1'
#
loop_
_entity.id
_entity.type
_entity.pdbx_description
1 polymer ?
#
loop_
_entity_poly.entity_id
_entity_poly.type
_entity_poly.pdbx_seq_one_letter_code
_entity_poly.pdbx_strand_id
1 'polypeptide(L)'
;MKKVQQGFTLIELMIVIAIIGILAAIALPAYQDYTVRAKVSEGAIAASALKIGVTELFADDGVAGIAKYATQITNDQANLITDKISAVAVDATTGEITITMNGISQLNSNNVLAYTPQIGGNAISDTNSTGSISWLCDTAATTVVNNFLPANCRK
;
A
#
# COMPACT_ATOMS: atom_id res chain seq x y z
N MET A 1 32.87 -24.33 -50.89
CA MET A 1 31.62 -23.59 -51.13
C MET A 1 31.56 -22.41 -50.17
N LYS A 2 31.64 -21.17 -50.65
CA LYS A 2 31.47 -19.97 -49.80
C LYS A 2 29.97 -19.85 -49.47
N LYS A 3 29.60 -19.94 -48.19
CA LYS A 3 28.25 -19.56 -47.74
C LYS A 3 28.08 -18.07 -48.05
N VAL A 4 27.11 -17.73 -48.89
CA VAL A 4 26.68 -16.35 -49.09
C VAL A 4 25.97 -15.93 -47.81
N GLN A 5 26.53 -14.97 -47.08
CA GLN A 5 25.92 -14.45 -45.87
C GLN A 5 24.69 -13.64 -46.29
N GLN A 6 23.50 -14.18 -46.04
CA GLN A 6 22.24 -13.47 -46.22
C GLN A 6 22.16 -12.42 -45.11
N GLY A 7 22.39 -11.16 -45.48
CA GLY A 7 22.23 -10.02 -44.58
C GLY A 7 20.75 -9.74 -44.30
N PHE A 8 20.47 -9.21 -43.11
CA PHE A 8 19.15 -8.71 -42.74
C PHE A 8 18.80 -7.48 -43.59
N THR A 9 17.58 -7.39 -44.10
CA THR A 9 17.16 -6.23 -44.89
C THR A 9 16.81 -5.05 -43.99
N LEU A 10 17.02 -3.82 -44.49
CA LEU A 10 16.60 -2.60 -43.79
C LEU A 10 15.09 -2.58 -43.53
N ILE A 11 14.30 -3.17 -44.44
CA ILE A 11 12.86 -3.29 -44.31
C ILE A 11 12.48 -4.22 -43.16
N GLU A 12 13.13 -5.38 -43.02
CA GLU A 12 12.90 -6.28 -41.89
C GLU A 12 13.23 -5.60 -40.57
N LEU A 13 14.33 -4.85 -40.51
CA LEU A 13 14.71 -4.12 -39.30
C LEU A 13 13.65 -3.06 -38.92
N MET A 14 13.14 -2.31 -39.90
CA MET A 14 12.12 -1.29 -39.67
C MET A 14 10.79 -1.88 -39.19
N ILE A 15 10.37 -3.02 -39.73
CA ILE A 15 9.14 -3.71 -39.29
C ILE A 15 9.29 -4.21 -37.85
N VAL A 16 10.45 -4.78 -37.50
CA VAL A 16 10.71 -5.25 -36.13
C VAL A 16 10.66 -4.08 -35.14
N ILE A 17 11.27 -2.94 -35.47
CA ILE A 17 11.22 -1.73 -34.62
C ILE A 17 9.78 -1.23 -34.46
N ALA A 18 8.98 -1.24 -35.54
CA ALA A 18 7.58 -0.83 -35.47
C ALA A 18 6.75 -1.73 -34.54
N ILE A 19 6.93 -3.05 -34.61
CA ILE A 19 6.23 -4.00 -33.72
C ILE A 19 6.68 -3.82 -32.26
N ILE A 20 7.99 -3.70 -32.02
CA ILE A 20 8.51 -3.45 -30.66
C ILE A 20 7.96 -2.13 -30.10
N GLY A 21 7.85 -1.09 -30.92
CA GLY A 21 7.26 0.19 -30.53
C GLY A 21 5.82 0.06 -30.03
N ILE A 22 4.98 -0.69 -30.75
CA ILE A 22 3.58 -0.93 -30.35
C ILE A 22 3.52 -1.75 -29.04
N LEU A 23 4.30 -2.83 -28.94
CA LEU A 23 4.32 -3.67 -27.74
C LEU A 23 4.83 -2.89 -26.52
N ALA A 24 5.89 -2.09 -26.68
CA ALA A 24 6.45 -1.28 -25.60
C ALA A 24 5.46 -0.24 -25.08
N ALA A 25 4.66 0.38 -25.97
CA ALA A 25 3.65 1.37 -25.59
C ALA A 25 2.57 0.80 -24.64
N ILE A 26 2.26 -0.49 -24.73
CA ILE A 26 1.28 -1.16 -23.87
C ILE A 26 1.96 -1.81 -22.66
N ALA A 27 3.10 -2.46 -22.87
CA ALA A 27 3.79 -3.24 -21.84
C ALA A 27 4.43 -2.36 -20.76
N LEU A 28 5.00 -1.20 -21.13
CA LEU A 28 5.68 -0.34 -20.16
C LEU A 28 4.72 0.26 -19.12
N PRO A 29 3.57 0.87 -19.49
CA PRO A 29 2.60 1.34 -18.49
C PRO A 29 2.10 0.23 -17.58
N ALA A 30 1.77 -0.95 -18.15
CA ALA A 30 1.27 -2.08 -17.38
C ALA A 30 2.31 -2.60 -16.36
N TYR A 31 3.59 -2.66 -16.75
CA TYR A 31 4.67 -3.05 -15.86
C TYR A 31 4.88 -2.01 -14.75
N GLN A 32 4.85 -0.72 -15.08
CA GLN A 32 4.93 0.35 -14.08
C GLN A 32 3.82 0.21 -13.03
N ASP A 33 2.57 0.04 -13.45
CA ASP A 33 1.44 -0.13 -12.54
C ASP A 33 1.61 -1.37 -11.63
N TYR A 34 2.14 -2.47 -12.16
CA TYR A 34 2.43 -3.66 -11.37
C TYR A 34 3.48 -3.37 -10.29
N THR A 35 4.59 -2.70 -10.66
CA THR A 35 5.63 -2.34 -9.69
C THR A 35 5.13 -1.35 -8.63
N VAL A 36 4.23 -0.44 -8.99
CA VAL A 36 3.60 0.49 -8.03
C VAL A 36 2.73 -0.29 -7.05
N ARG A 37 1.88 -1.21 -7.52
CA ARG A 37 1.06 -2.08 -6.66
C ARG A 37 1.90 -2.93 -5.71
N ALA A 38 3.03 -3.46 -6.18
CA ALA A 38 3.95 -4.22 -5.34
C ALA A 38 4.52 -3.34 -4.20
N LYS A 39 4.97 -2.13 -4.52
CA LYS A 39 5.48 -1.17 -3.52
C LYS A 39 4.39 -0.72 -2.54
N VAL A 40 3.16 -0.48 -3.01
CA VAL A 40 2.00 -0.16 -2.14
C VAL A 40 1.68 -1.31 -1.18
N SER A 41 1.87 -2.55 -1.62
CA SER A 41 1.64 -3.73 -0.77
C SER A 41 2.60 -3.80 0.42
N GLU A 42 3.79 -3.20 0.35
CA GLU A 42 4.69 -3.08 1.52
C GLU A 42 4.02 -2.28 2.64
N GLY A 43 3.32 -1.19 2.32
CA GLY A 43 2.55 -0.42 3.29
C GLY A 43 1.40 -1.23 3.91
N ALA A 44 0.74 -2.08 3.14
CA ALA A 44 -0.30 -2.98 3.66
C ALA A 44 0.27 -4.07 4.59
N ILE A 45 1.49 -4.55 4.31
CA ILE A 45 2.22 -5.48 5.19
C ILE A 45 2.60 -4.79 6.50
N ALA A 46 3.14 -3.56 6.43
CA ALA A 46 3.45 -2.76 7.60
C ALA A 46 2.19 -2.52 8.46
N ALA A 47 1.08 -2.14 7.84
CA ALA A 47 -0.20 -2.01 8.52
C ALA A 47 -0.65 -3.31 9.20
N SER A 48 -0.39 -4.48 8.61
CA SER A 48 -0.78 -5.77 9.19
C SER A 48 -0.10 -6.05 10.53
N ALA A 49 1.16 -5.64 10.70
CA ALA A 49 1.84 -5.73 12.00
C ALA A 49 1.20 -4.79 13.04
N LEU A 50 0.87 -3.56 12.64
CA LEU A 50 0.25 -2.56 13.51
C LEU A 50 -1.16 -2.97 13.95
N LYS A 51 -1.92 -3.64 13.07
CA LYS A 51 -3.24 -4.17 13.38
C LYS A 51 -3.21 -5.14 14.56
N ILE A 52 -2.15 -5.94 14.67
CA ILE A 52 -1.95 -6.86 15.80
C ILE A 52 -1.77 -6.05 17.09
N GLY A 53 -0.89 -5.05 17.10
CA GLY A 53 -0.62 -4.21 18.27
C GLY A 53 -1.87 -3.42 18.74
N VAL A 54 -2.62 -2.83 17.80
CA VAL A 54 -3.90 -2.18 18.12
C VAL A 54 -4.89 -3.17 18.73
N THR A 55 -5.00 -4.38 18.16
CA THR A 55 -5.93 -5.41 18.65
C THR A 55 -5.55 -5.91 20.05
N GLU A 56 -4.26 -6.15 20.28
CA GLU A 56 -3.74 -6.63 21.56
C GLU A 56 -3.94 -5.60 22.67
N LEU A 57 -3.52 -4.36 22.45
CA LEU A 57 -3.60 -3.34 23.49
C LEU A 57 -5.03 -2.85 23.71
N PHE A 58 -5.89 -2.90 22.69
CA PHE A 58 -7.32 -2.69 22.89
C PHE A 58 -7.96 -3.80 23.74
N ALA A 59 -7.52 -5.05 23.58
CA ALA A 59 -8.02 -6.15 24.38
C ALA A 59 -7.55 -6.07 25.85
N ASP A 60 -6.37 -5.50 26.11
CA ASP A 60 -5.81 -5.35 27.46
C ASP A 60 -6.42 -4.17 28.23
N ASP A 61 -6.55 -2.99 27.61
CA ASP A 61 -6.89 -1.74 28.31
C ASP A 61 -7.82 -0.82 27.49
N GLY A 62 -8.56 -1.39 26.52
CA GLY A 62 -9.51 -0.63 25.69
C GLY A 62 -8.83 0.51 24.91
N VAL A 63 -9.53 1.64 24.78
CA VAL A 63 -9.02 2.82 24.08
C VAL A 63 -7.77 3.40 24.76
N ALA A 64 -7.62 3.25 26.08
CA ALA A 64 -6.40 3.67 26.78
C ALA A 64 -5.17 2.87 26.35
N GLY A 65 -5.34 1.58 26.05
CA GLY A 65 -4.30 0.73 25.47
C GLY A 65 -3.87 1.20 24.07
N ILE A 66 -4.84 1.61 23.24
CA ILE A 66 -4.55 2.19 21.92
C ILE A 66 -3.79 3.51 22.04
N ALA A 67 -4.19 4.39 22.96
CA ALA A 67 -3.49 5.66 23.17
C ALA A 67 -2.01 5.46 23.57
N LYS A 68 -1.72 4.45 24.41
CA LYS A 68 -0.35 4.04 24.73
C LYS A 68 0.39 3.55 23.47
N TYR A 69 -0.26 2.73 22.65
CA TYR A 69 0.33 2.25 21.40
C TYR A 69 0.65 3.36 20.42
N ALA A 70 -0.29 4.29 20.20
CA ALA A 70 -0.12 5.45 19.34
C ALA A 70 1.10 6.30 19.75
N THR A 71 1.32 6.44 21.06
CA THR A 71 2.50 7.12 21.61
C THR A 71 3.79 6.34 21.30
N GLN A 72 3.78 5.01 21.44
CA GLN A 72 4.94 4.16 21.07
C GLN A 72 5.27 4.29 19.59
N ILE A 73 4.28 4.20 18.71
CA ILE A 73 4.45 4.38 17.25
C ILE A 73 5.05 5.76 16.92
N THR A 74 4.59 6.80 17.60
CA THR A 74 5.12 8.16 17.40
C THR A 74 6.58 8.27 17.83
N ASN A 75 6.95 7.64 18.95
CA ASN A 75 8.32 7.68 19.47
C ASN A 75 9.30 6.82 18.65
N ASP A 76 8.84 5.67 18.14
CA ASP A 76 9.64 4.72 17.37
C ASP A 76 9.58 4.97 15.85
N GLN A 77 9.07 6.13 15.42
CA GLN A 77 8.84 6.43 14.01
C GLN A 77 10.07 6.19 13.11
N ALA A 78 11.26 6.48 13.62
CA ALA A 78 12.51 6.26 12.89
C ALA A 78 12.76 4.79 12.50
N ASN A 79 12.24 3.84 13.29
CA ASN A 79 12.34 2.40 13.02
C ASN A 79 11.23 1.88 12.08
N LEU A 80 10.19 2.68 11.84
CA LEU A 80 9.04 2.32 11.01
C LEU A 80 9.15 2.87 9.57
N ILE A 81 10.05 3.82 9.35
CA ILE A 81 10.33 4.42 8.05
C ILE A 81 11.20 3.48 7.21
N THR A 82 10.85 3.37 5.93
CA THR A 82 11.60 2.60 4.93
C THR A 82 11.75 3.41 3.64
N ASP A 83 12.40 2.83 2.63
CA ASP A 83 12.45 3.44 1.28
C ASP A 83 11.07 3.65 0.64
N LYS A 84 10.02 3.01 1.19
CA LYS A 84 8.64 3.09 0.68
C LYS A 84 7.63 3.64 1.69
N ILE A 85 8.01 3.88 2.93
CA ILE A 85 7.13 4.40 3.98
C ILE A 85 7.80 5.62 4.61
N SER A 86 7.16 6.80 4.55
CA SER A 86 7.68 8.03 5.16
C SER A 86 7.11 8.31 6.55
N ALA A 87 5.91 7.80 6.84
CA ALA A 87 5.31 7.94 8.16
C ALA A 87 4.31 6.82 8.43
N VAL A 88 4.23 6.44 9.68
CA VAL A 88 3.21 5.59 10.27
C VAL A 88 2.51 6.39 11.38
N ALA A 89 1.20 6.26 11.49
CA ALA A 89 0.43 6.82 12.59
C ALA A 89 -0.66 5.85 13.03
N VAL A 90 -1.00 5.90 14.31
CA VAL A 90 -2.18 5.27 14.88
C VAL A 90 -2.95 6.35 15.63
N ASP A 91 -4.23 6.52 15.32
CA ASP A 91 -5.07 7.45 16.05
C ASP A 91 -5.36 6.91 17.46
N ALA A 92 -5.08 7.73 18.47
CA ALA A 92 -5.13 7.33 19.88
C ALA A 92 -6.56 7.01 20.38
N THR A 93 -7.59 7.45 19.67
CA THR A 93 -9.00 7.30 20.09
C THR A 93 -9.72 6.23 19.28
N THR A 94 -9.48 6.21 17.97
CA THR A 94 -10.18 5.36 17.01
C THR A 94 -9.39 4.13 16.61
N GLY A 95 -8.08 4.10 16.90
CA GLY A 95 -7.18 3.02 16.45
C GLY A 95 -6.96 2.99 14.95
N GLU A 96 -7.37 4.03 14.21
CA GLU A 96 -7.13 4.13 12.77
C GLU A 96 -5.62 4.12 12.50
N ILE A 97 -5.18 3.20 11.65
CA ILE A 97 -3.80 3.09 11.21
C ILE A 97 -3.66 3.83 9.89
N THR A 98 -2.75 4.79 9.84
CA THR A 98 -2.40 5.55 8.63
C THR A 98 -0.95 5.27 8.24
N ILE A 99 -0.74 4.80 7.01
CA ILE A 99 0.57 4.59 6.40
C ILE A 99 0.74 5.57 5.25
N THR A 100 1.74 6.45 5.37
CA THR A 100 2.13 7.38 4.32
C THR A 100 3.28 6.79 3.53
N MET A 101 3.02 6.51 2.24
CA MET A 101 3.97 5.93 1.30
C MET A 101 4.98 6.98 0.82
N ASN A 102 6.18 6.54 0.47
CA ASN A 102 7.27 7.37 -0.03
C ASN A 102 7.96 6.75 -1.25
N GLY A 103 8.67 7.56 -2.04
CA GLY A 103 9.55 7.06 -3.09
C GLY A 103 8.81 6.29 -4.21
N ILE A 104 7.55 6.65 -4.46
CA ILE A 104 6.70 6.14 -5.55
C ILE A 104 6.17 7.35 -6.32
N SER A 105 6.87 7.74 -7.37
CA SER A 105 6.56 8.96 -8.15
C SER A 105 5.16 8.94 -8.77
N GLN A 106 4.62 7.75 -9.08
CA GLN A 106 3.29 7.60 -9.64
C GLN A 106 2.16 7.97 -8.67
N LEU A 107 2.44 8.00 -7.36
CA LEU A 107 1.43 8.34 -6.35
C LEU A 107 1.33 9.86 -6.10
N ASN A 108 2.41 10.63 -6.28
CA ASN A 108 2.42 12.05 -5.90
C ASN A 108 1.90 12.25 -4.45
N SER A 109 0.89 13.11 -4.26
CA SER A 109 0.21 13.33 -2.97
C SER A 109 -0.85 12.28 -2.62
N ASN A 110 -1.14 11.35 -3.52
CA ASN A 110 -2.10 10.25 -3.35
C ASN A 110 -1.39 9.01 -2.78
N ASN A 111 -0.76 9.17 -1.63
CA ASN A 111 0.21 8.22 -1.08
C ASN A 111 -0.18 7.67 0.29
N VAL A 112 -1.43 7.81 0.74
CA VAL A 112 -1.86 7.34 2.06
C VAL A 112 -2.72 6.08 1.96
N LEU A 113 -2.42 5.08 2.80
CA LEU A 113 -3.28 3.93 3.09
C LEU A 113 -3.80 4.06 4.52
N ALA A 114 -5.12 3.94 4.71
CA ALA A 114 -5.76 4.02 6.01
C ALA A 114 -6.60 2.77 6.31
N TYR A 115 -6.54 2.30 7.56
CA TYR A 115 -7.28 1.14 8.02
C TYR A 115 -7.95 1.43 9.36
N THR A 116 -9.26 1.27 9.42
CA THR A 116 -10.05 1.50 10.63
C THR A 116 -10.45 0.17 11.27
N PRO A 117 -10.20 -0.01 12.59
CA PRO A 117 -10.74 -1.12 13.34
C PRO A 117 -12.22 -0.87 13.63
N GLN A 118 -13.02 -1.93 13.56
CA GLN A 118 -14.45 -1.89 13.87
C GLN A 118 -14.91 -3.16 14.57
N ILE A 119 -15.86 -3.00 15.48
CA ILE A 119 -16.55 -4.09 16.15
C ILE A 119 -18.02 -4.04 15.76
N GLY A 120 -18.50 -5.10 15.09
CA GLY A 120 -19.88 -5.23 14.66
C GLY A 120 -20.36 -4.11 13.73
N GLY A 121 -19.49 -3.59 12.86
CA GLY A 121 -19.84 -2.49 11.94
C GLY A 121 -19.58 -1.08 12.48
N ASN A 122 -19.25 -0.95 13.78
CA ASN A 122 -19.10 0.34 14.45
C ASN A 122 -17.63 0.61 14.79
N ALA A 123 -17.25 1.89 14.84
CA ALA A 123 -15.96 2.30 15.37
C ALA A 123 -15.75 1.73 16.77
N ILE A 124 -14.51 1.35 17.07
CA ILE A 124 -14.16 0.82 18.39
C ILE A 124 -14.30 1.89 19.47
N SER A 125 -14.67 1.45 20.67
CA SER A 125 -14.84 2.26 21.88
C SER A 125 -14.84 1.34 23.10
N ASP A 126 -14.68 1.89 24.30
CA ASP A 126 -14.76 1.10 25.54
C ASP A 126 -16.16 0.50 25.78
N THR A 127 -17.18 1.01 25.08
CA THR A 127 -18.57 0.55 25.21
C THR A 127 -18.94 -0.64 24.33
N ASN A 128 -18.09 -1.00 23.36
CA ASN A 128 -18.29 -2.12 22.43
C ASN A 128 -17.08 -3.06 22.38
N SER A 129 -16.38 -3.24 23.50
CA SER A 129 -15.10 -3.95 23.61
C SER A 129 -15.17 -5.48 23.58
N THR A 130 -16.36 -6.09 23.60
CA THR A 130 -16.53 -7.55 23.73
C THR A 130 -16.60 -8.33 22.41
N GLY A 131 -16.46 -7.66 21.26
CA GLY A 131 -16.58 -8.27 19.93
C GLY A 131 -15.24 -8.46 19.21
N SER A 132 -15.25 -9.26 18.14
CA SER A 132 -14.08 -9.42 17.28
C SER A 132 -13.82 -8.14 16.48
N ILE A 133 -12.58 -7.67 16.48
CA ILE A 133 -12.14 -6.54 15.66
C ILE A 133 -12.01 -7.00 14.21
N SER A 134 -12.78 -6.36 13.33
CA SER A 134 -12.61 -6.44 11.89
C SER A 134 -11.96 -5.15 11.37
N TRP A 135 -11.23 -5.25 10.27
CA TRP A 135 -10.48 -4.13 9.72
C TRP A 135 -11.05 -3.72 8.37
N LEU A 136 -11.45 -2.46 8.26
CA LEU A 136 -11.88 -1.86 7.01
C LEU A 136 -10.75 -1.03 6.43
N CYS A 137 -10.62 -0.98 5.10
CA CYS A 137 -9.82 0.06 4.47
C CYS A 137 -10.65 1.36 4.45
N ASP A 138 -10.16 2.41 5.08
CA ASP A 138 -10.89 3.68 5.14
C ASP A 138 -10.76 4.39 3.80
N THR A 139 -11.88 4.49 3.07
CA THR A 139 -11.88 5.07 1.73
C THR A 139 -11.87 6.61 1.70
N ALA A 140 -12.11 7.27 2.84
CA ALA A 140 -12.03 8.72 2.97
C ALA A 140 -10.60 9.17 3.34
N ALA A 141 -9.93 8.44 4.22
CA ALA A 141 -8.55 8.71 4.63
C ALA A 141 -7.50 8.13 3.66
N THR A 142 -7.81 7.03 2.97
CA THR A 142 -6.94 6.45 1.93
C THR A 142 -6.93 7.34 0.69
N THR A 143 -5.76 7.84 0.31
CA THR A 143 -5.59 8.68 -0.89
C THR A 143 -4.99 7.93 -2.07
N VAL A 144 -4.37 6.76 -1.85
CA VAL A 144 -3.86 5.92 -2.96
C VAL A 144 -4.98 5.60 -3.94
N VAL A 145 -4.74 5.89 -5.21
CA VAL A 145 -5.74 5.68 -6.28
C VAL A 145 -6.12 4.21 -6.42
N ASN A 146 -7.39 3.93 -6.73
CA ASN A 146 -7.97 2.57 -6.71
C ASN A 146 -7.15 1.53 -7.49
N ASN A 147 -6.59 1.93 -8.64
CA ASN A 147 -5.77 1.04 -9.46
C ASN A 147 -4.52 0.53 -8.73
N PHE A 148 -3.98 1.28 -7.79
CA PHE A 148 -2.77 0.93 -7.06
C PHE A 148 -3.04 0.32 -5.68
N LEU A 149 -4.29 0.32 -5.21
CA LEU A 149 -4.65 -0.26 -3.93
C LEU A 149 -4.39 -1.78 -3.90
N PRO A 150 -4.10 -2.35 -2.72
CA PRO A 150 -4.18 -3.79 -2.49
C PRO A 150 -5.57 -4.34 -2.78
N ALA A 151 -5.68 -5.61 -3.16
CA ALA A 151 -6.97 -6.21 -3.56
C ALA A 151 -8.07 -6.07 -2.50
N ASN A 152 -7.73 -6.17 -1.22
CA ASN A 152 -8.67 -6.03 -0.09
C ASN A 152 -9.16 -4.59 0.15
N CYS A 153 -8.53 -3.60 -0.47
CA CYS A 153 -8.93 -2.19 -0.39
C CYS A 153 -9.50 -1.65 -1.71
N ARG A 154 -9.57 -2.46 -2.76
CA ARG A 154 -10.18 -2.05 -4.04
C ARG A 154 -11.70 -2.12 -3.96
N LYS A 155 -12.35 -1.12 -4.56
CA LYS A 155 -13.79 -1.16 -4.88
C LYS A 155 -14.02 -1.88 -6.20
#